data_AF-A0A3N1MUB2-F1
#
_entry.id   AF-A0A3N1MUB2-F1
#
_cell.length_a   1.000
_cell.length_b   1.000
_cell.length_c   1.000
_cell.angle_alpha   90.00
_cell.angle_beta   90.00
_cell.angle_gamma   90.00
#
_symmetry.space_group_name_H-M   'P 1'
#
loop_
_entity.id
_entity.type
_entity.pdbx_description
1 polymer ?
#
loop_
_entity_poly.entity_id
_entity_poly.type
_entity_poly.pdbx_seq_one_letter_code
_entity_poly.pdbx_strand_id
1 'polypeptide(L)'
;MTDAAAGFADHVAERDRWARGPRGPLALVNAQHVDHQQPVWPVPGTWAPAVGGLTVTAAATDGVVVDGVPVDGTVLVAGDTAVVPSAVAFPDGFAGTVSGSTLRVWDPAAEPIHRFARIARFDRSDDWVGSGTYVPLDAGAGDDREARGSVLDAADDALPVAGHIETAVGSTTMRFVAVRSAAFRGAPRLQLIVQDATSALAEDDPGSTYSMGRFLYLDDPGTAGTVELDWNLLVLPPCAFSYQFACPIPPAENRVPVPITAGERHPVDPAGTVLH
;
A
#
# COMPACT_ATOMS: atom_id res chain seq x y z
N MET A 1 17.26 1.47 -27.01
CA MET A 1 16.15 1.37 -26.06
C MET A 1 16.15 2.68 -25.30
N THR A 2 15.07 3.46 -25.37
CA THR A 2 14.99 4.81 -24.77
C THR A 2 15.04 4.73 -23.23
N ASP A 3 15.49 5.81 -22.58
CA ASP A 3 15.62 5.92 -21.13
C ASP A 3 14.30 5.61 -20.39
N ALA A 4 13.17 6.08 -20.93
CA ALA A 4 11.83 5.78 -20.42
C ALA A 4 11.46 4.28 -20.45
N ALA A 5 11.87 3.55 -21.48
CA ALA A 5 11.60 2.11 -21.56
C ALA A 5 12.44 1.30 -20.56
N ALA A 6 13.68 1.74 -20.30
CA ALA A 6 14.53 1.16 -19.25
C ALA A 6 13.94 1.45 -17.86
N GLY A 7 13.53 2.69 -17.59
CA GLY A 7 12.86 3.06 -16.33
C GLY A 7 11.58 2.27 -16.06
N PHE A 8 10.76 2.01 -17.09
CA PHE A 8 9.55 1.20 -16.94
C PHE A 8 9.87 -0.28 -16.60
N ALA A 9 10.85 -0.88 -17.26
CA ALA A 9 11.25 -2.26 -16.97
C ALA A 9 11.80 -2.41 -15.54
N ASP A 10 12.57 -1.43 -15.08
CA ASP A 10 13.09 -1.40 -13.71
C ASP A 10 11.96 -1.25 -12.68
N HIS A 11 10.97 -0.38 -12.96
CA HIS A 11 9.76 -0.26 -12.15
C HIS A 11 9.03 -1.59 -12.04
N VAL A 12 8.79 -2.28 -13.17
CA VAL A 12 8.12 -3.59 -13.17
C VAL A 12 8.88 -4.62 -12.31
N ALA A 13 10.19 -4.69 -12.48
CA ALA A 13 11.03 -5.61 -11.70
C ALA A 13 11.05 -5.24 -10.20
N GLU A 14 11.06 -3.96 -9.86
CA GLU A 14 11.00 -3.49 -8.46
C GLU A 14 9.69 -3.89 -7.79
N ARG A 15 8.56 -3.79 -8.52
CA ARG A 15 7.24 -4.17 -8.01
C ARG A 15 7.12 -5.67 -7.73
N ASP A 16 7.60 -6.52 -8.63
CA ASP A 16 7.62 -7.97 -8.39
C ASP A 16 8.55 -8.36 -7.23
N ARG A 17 9.71 -7.68 -7.09
CA ARG A 17 10.61 -7.87 -5.92
C ARG A 17 9.97 -7.41 -4.62
N TRP A 18 9.28 -6.26 -4.64
CA TRP A 18 8.58 -5.74 -3.48
C TRP A 18 7.48 -6.69 -3.01
N ALA A 19 6.70 -7.26 -3.93
CA ALA A 19 5.63 -8.21 -3.60
C ALA A 19 6.17 -9.43 -2.82
N ARG A 20 7.30 -9.99 -3.27
CA ARG A 20 8.00 -11.15 -2.68
C ARG A 20 8.94 -10.82 -1.52
N GLY A 21 9.10 -9.55 -1.17
CA GLY A 21 10.08 -9.15 -0.16
C GLY A 21 9.81 -9.84 1.18
N PRO A 22 10.84 -10.03 2.03
CA PRO A 22 10.66 -10.65 3.36
C PRO A 22 9.76 -9.84 4.30
N ARG A 23 9.54 -8.55 3.98
CA ARG A 23 8.55 -7.66 4.61
C ARG A 23 7.50 -7.15 3.60
N GLY A 24 7.43 -7.81 2.45
CA GLY A 24 6.48 -7.54 1.38
C GLY A 24 5.07 -8.01 1.75
N PRO A 25 4.07 -7.68 0.93
CA PRO A 25 2.69 -7.99 1.24
C PRO A 25 2.37 -9.49 1.21
N LEU A 26 3.02 -10.29 0.35
CA LEU A 26 2.85 -11.75 0.31
C LEU A 26 3.45 -12.45 1.53
N ALA A 27 4.39 -11.81 2.22
CA ALA A 27 4.98 -12.32 3.45
C ALA A 27 4.11 -12.01 4.68
N LEU A 28 3.14 -11.09 4.61
CA LEU A 28 2.32 -10.73 5.77
C LEU A 28 1.27 -11.81 6.04
N VAL A 29 1.48 -12.58 7.10
CA VAL A 29 0.65 -13.74 7.47
C VAL A 29 -0.36 -13.43 8.58
N ASN A 30 -0.12 -12.40 9.39
CA ASN A 30 -1.09 -11.96 10.40
C ASN A 30 -0.96 -10.44 10.67
N ALA A 31 -2.09 -9.78 10.89
CA ALA A 31 -2.21 -8.45 11.45
C ALA A 31 -3.29 -8.47 12.54
N GLN A 32 -2.89 -8.72 13.79
CA GLN A 32 -3.82 -8.91 14.90
C GLN A 32 -3.87 -7.66 15.79
N HIS A 33 -5.07 -7.13 15.99
CA HIS A 33 -5.33 -6.07 16.95
C HIS A 33 -5.15 -6.56 18.39
N VAL A 34 -4.46 -5.80 19.21
CA VAL A 34 -4.18 -6.10 20.62
C VAL A 34 -4.77 -5.01 21.49
N ASP A 35 -5.97 -5.28 22.02
CA ASP A 35 -6.76 -4.40 22.91
C ASP A 35 -6.72 -4.84 24.39
N HIS A 36 -6.27 -6.08 24.64
CA HIS A 36 -6.02 -6.62 25.96
C HIS A 36 -4.82 -7.56 25.92
N GLN A 37 -4.38 -8.04 27.09
CA GLN A 37 -3.31 -9.03 27.17
C GLN A 37 -3.75 -10.36 26.53
N GLN A 38 -3.08 -10.80 25.47
CA GLN A 38 -3.46 -11.99 24.70
C GLN A 38 -2.26 -12.61 23.94
N PRO A 39 -2.35 -13.88 23.50
CA PRO A 39 -1.42 -14.43 22.52
C PRO A 39 -1.70 -13.89 21.10
N VAL A 40 -0.68 -13.92 20.25
CA VAL A 40 -0.80 -13.59 18.81
C VAL A 40 -0.17 -14.71 17.98
N TRP A 41 -0.99 -15.48 17.27
CA TRP A 41 -0.49 -16.55 16.40
C TRP A 41 0.22 -15.97 15.16
N PRO A 42 1.24 -16.62 14.57
CA PRO A 42 1.95 -17.83 14.99
C PRO A 42 3.11 -17.58 15.95
N VAL A 43 3.24 -16.35 16.49
CA VAL A 43 4.45 -15.93 17.20
C VAL A 43 4.35 -16.16 18.71
N PRO A 44 5.49 -16.39 19.39
CA PRO A 44 5.48 -16.59 20.82
C PRO A 44 5.27 -15.28 21.60
N GLY A 45 5.11 -15.43 22.92
CA GLY A 45 4.93 -14.34 23.86
C GLY A 45 3.46 -13.96 24.08
N THR A 46 3.25 -13.21 25.16
CA THR A 46 1.96 -12.59 25.48
C THR A 46 2.05 -11.09 25.22
N TRP A 47 1.12 -10.57 24.44
CA TRP A 47 1.12 -9.20 23.96
C TRP A 47 0.05 -8.38 24.66
N ALA A 48 0.35 -7.14 25.02
CA ALA A 48 -0.59 -6.24 25.67
C ALA A 48 -0.45 -4.80 25.16
N PRO A 49 -1.54 -4.00 25.17
CA PRO A 49 -1.48 -2.58 24.82
C PRO A 49 -0.50 -1.82 25.70
N ALA A 50 0.23 -0.87 25.12
CA ALA A 50 1.10 0.04 25.85
C ALA A 50 1.08 1.44 25.22
N VAL A 51 1.48 2.46 25.98
CA VAL A 51 1.66 3.80 25.42
C VAL A 51 2.81 3.77 24.42
N GLY A 52 2.54 4.17 23.18
CA GLY A 52 3.55 4.22 22.11
C GLY A 52 3.82 2.90 21.39
N GLY A 53 3.03 1.84 21.63
CA GLY A 53 3.15 0.56 20.93
C GLY A 53 2.49 -0.58 21.68
N LEU A 54 3.15 -1.75 21.71
CA LEU A 54 2.72 -2.91 22.49
C LEU A 54 3.83 -3.36 23.43
N THR A 55 3.48 -4.07 24.50
CA THR A 55 4.47 -4.85 25.25
C THR A 55 4.39 -6.31 24.86
N VAL A 56 5.53 -7.00 24.86
CA VAL A 56 5.62 -8.45 24.78
C VAL A 56 6.22 -8.98 26.08
N THR A 57 5.59 -10.02 26.63
CA THR A 57 6.13 -10.80 27.74
C THR A 57 6.49 -12.20 27.26
N ALA A 58 7.74 -12.60 27.38
CA ALA A 58 8.25 -13.89 26.93
C ALA A 58 9.44 -14.35 27.79
N ALA A 59 9.72 -15.65 27.82
CA ALA A 59 10.96 -16.19 28.38
C ALA A 59 12.06 -16.20 27.32
N ALA A 60 13.33 -16.18 27.75
CA ALA A 60 14.46 -16.29 26.81
C ALA A 60 14.39 -17.53 25.89
N THR A 61 13.79 -18.63 26.37
CA THR A 61 13.59 -19.87 25.61
C THR A 61 12.57 -19.76 24.48
N ASP A 62 11.72 -18.73 24.51
CA ASP A 62 10.71 -18.48 23.48
C ASP A 62 11.32 -17.85 22.21
N GLY A 63 12.58 -17.37 22.29
CA GLY A 63 13.33 -16.88 21.13
C GLY A 63 12.85 -15.55 20.54
N VAL A 64 12.08 -14.75 21.30
CA VAL A 64 11.68 -13.39 20.89
C VAL A 64 12.88 -12.45 21.02
N VAL A 65 13.15 -11.68 19.98
CA VAL A 65 14.22 -10.66 19.95
C VAL A 65 13.62 -9.32 19.53
N VAL A 66 13.74 -8.30 20.37
CA VAL A 66 13.29 -6.92 20.10
C VAL A 66 14.52 -6.06 19.90
N ASP A 67 14.63 -5.42 18.72
CA ASP A 67 15.75 -4.52 18.36
C ASP A 67 17.14 -5.15 18.56
N GLY A 68 17.24 -6.46 18.30
CA GLY A 68 18.47 -7.24 18.45
C GLY A 68 18.74 -7.75 19.87
N VAL A 69 17.86 -7.47 20.84
CA VAL A 69 17.99 -7.90 22.24
C VAL A 69 17.00 -9.02 22.55
N PRO A 70 17.47 -10.20 23.01
CA PRO A 70 16.59 -11.27 23.47
C PRO A 70 15.67 -10.82 24.62
N VAL A 71 14.41 -11.20 24.57
CA VAL A 71 13.42 -10.89 25.61
C VAL A 71 13.45 -11.97 26.70
N ASP A 72 13.54 -11.52 27.96
CA ASP A 72 13.31 -12.34 29.15
C ASP A 72 12.54 -11.50 30.18
N GLY A 73 11.22 -11.71 30.27
CA GLY A 73 10.29 -10.82 30.93
C GLY A 73 9.52 -9.93 29.95
N THR A 74 9.19 -8.70 30.37
CA THR A 74 8.33 -7.77 29.61
C THR A 74 9.14 -6.64 28.98
N VAL A 75 8.99 -6.46 27.66
CA VAL A 75 9.69 -5.41 26.88
C VAL A 75 8.68 -4.63 26.04
N LEU A 76 8.90 -3.31 25.90
CA LEU A 76 8.15 -2.45 24.99
C LEU A 76 8.63 -2.66 23.55
N VAL A 77 7.69 -2.85 22.64
CA VAL A 77 7.87 -2.83 21.19
C VAL A 77 7.27 -1.52 20.68
N ALA A 78 8.13 -0.57 20.32
CA ALA A 78 7.69 0.74 19.87
C ALA A 78 6.97 0.66 18.52
N GLY A 79 5.84 1.37 18.41
CA GLY A 79 5.02 1.43 17.20
C GLY A 79 5.60 2.32 16.10
N ASP A 80 4.94 2.29 14.95
CA ASP A 80 5.25 3.04 13.72
C ASP A 80 5.29 4.57 13.86
N THR A 81 4.65 5.13 14.88
CA THR A 81 4.68 6.57 15.18
C THR A 81 5.89 6.99 16.03
N ALA A 82 6.69 6.03 16.52
CA ALA A 82 7.92 6.35 17.24
C ALA A 82 8.98 6.92 16.29
N VAL A 83 9.91 7.72 16.85
CA VAL A 83 11.08 8.23 16.09
C VAL A 83 11.90 7.08 15.50
N VAL A 84 12.02 5.99 16.26
CA VAL A 84 12.61 4.73 15.81
C VAL A 84 11.63 3.62 16.19
N PRO A 85 10.79 3.14 15.25
CA PRO A 85 9.92 2.00 15.48
C PRO A 85 10.74 0.73 15.75
N SER A 86 10.26 -0.13 16.63
CA SER A 86 10.94 -1.38 16.96
C SER A 86 10.72 -2.43 15.87
N ALA A 87 11.74 -3.26 15.67
CA ALA A 87 11.64 -4.49 14.89
C ALA A 87 11.69 -5.70 15.83
N VAL A 88 10.83 -6.68 15.56
CA VAL A 88 10.82 -7.94 16.31
C VAL A 88 11.25 -9.07 15.38
N ALA A 89 12.10 -9.96 15.87
CA ALA A 89 12.40 -11.24 15.25
C ALA A 89 11.92 -12.36 16.16
N PHE A 90 11.41 -13.41 15.53
CA PHE A 90 10.86 -14.59 16.18
C PHE A 90 11.58 -15.85 15.67
N PRO A 91 11.35 -17.02 16.30
CA PRO A 91 11.78 -18.30 15.76
C PRO A 91 11.32 -18.52 14.31
N ASP A 92 11.97 -19.47 13.63
CA ASP A 92 11.64 -19.89 12.25
C ASP A 92 11.71 -18.78 11.17
N GLY A 93 12.27 -17.61 11.51
CA GLY A 93 12.46 -16.50 10.59
C GLY A 93 11.28 -15.53 10.52
N PHE A 94 10.24 -15.72 11.34
CA PHE A 94 9.14 -14.77 11.44
C PHE A 94 9.63 -13.42 11.96
N ALA A 95 8.97 -12.36 11.52
CA ALA A 95 9.37 -11.00 11.84
C ALA A 95 8.15 -10.13 12.17
N GLY A 96 8.27 -9.25 13.16
CA GLY A 96 7.17 -8.42 13.67
C GLY A 96 7.43 -6.92 13.58
N THR A 97 6.34 -6.14 13.51
CA THR A 97 6.31 -4.69 13.78
C THR A 97 4.97 -4.31 14.40
N VAL A 98 4.91 -3.18 15.08
CA VAL A 98 3.67 -2.64 15.65
C VAL A 98 3.21 -1.42 14.84
N SER A 99 1.94 -1.40 14.46
CA SER A 99 1.28 -0.25 13.83
C SER A 99 0.00 0.04 14.60
N GLY A 100 -0.08 1.23 15.22
CA GLY A 100 -1.11 1.50 16.23
C GLY A 100 -1.09 0.46 17.36
N SER A 101 -2.21 -0.23 17.57
CA SER A 101 -2.34 -1.36 18.51
C SER A 101 -2.33 -2.73 17.82
N THR A 102 -1.89 -2.80 16.56
CA THR A 102 -1.87 -4.04 15.77
C THR A 102 -0.44 -4.59 15.70
N LEU A 103 -0.27 -5.85 16.10
CA LEU A 103 0.95 -6.60 15.80
C LEU A 103 0.85 -7.19 14.40
N ARG A 104 1.79 -6.84 13.54
CA ARG A 104 1.92 -7.37 12.18
C ARG A 104 3.05 -8.38 12.14
N VAL A 105 2.81 -9.54 11.55
CA VAL A 105 3.75 -10.66 11.49
C VAL A 105 3.98 -11.08 10.05
N TRP A 106 5.24 -11.14 9.66
CA TRP A 106 5.70 -11.58 8.36
C TRP A 106 6.40 -12.93 8.45
N ASP A 107 6.16 -13.77 7.47
CA ASP A 107 6.84 -15.03 7.20
C ASP A 107 7.53 -14.95 5.83
N PRO A 108 8.87 -14.89 5.77
CA PRO A 108 9.59 -14.88 4.49
C PRO A 108 9.51 -16.22 3.73
N ALA A 109 8.98 -17.28 4.34
CA ALA A 109 8.72 -18.59 3.73
C ALA A 109 7.22 -18.85 3.50
N ALA A 110 6.38 -17.81 3.54
CA ALA A 110 4.94 -17.95 3.34
C ALA A 110 4.60 -18.59 1.97
N GLU A 111 3.63 -19.50 1.96
CA GLU A 111 3.17 -20.20 0.75
C GLU A 111 2.82 -19.27 -0.43
N PRO A 112 2.17 -18.10 -0.23
CA PRO A 112 1.90 -17.16 -1.32
C PRO A 112 3.15 -16.65 -2.04
N ILE A 113 4.29 -16.53 -1.36
CA ILE A 113 5.57 -16.12 -1.98
C ILE A 113 6.03 -17.17 -3.00
N HIS A 114 5.85 -18.46 -2.68
CA HIS A 114 6.25 -19.58 -3.53
C HIS A 114 5.32 -19.76 -4.73
N ARG A 115 4.03 -19.46 -4.56
CA ARG A 115 3.03 -19.55 -5.64
C ARG A 115 3.00 -18.32 -6.53
N PHE A 116 3.42 -17.16 -6.05
CA PHE A 116 3.52 -15.97 -6.89
C PHE A 116 4.50 -16.18 -8.04
N ALA A 117 4.13 -15.74 -9.23
CA ALA A 117 4.97 -15.70 -10.42
C ALA A 117 5.35 -14.25 -10.78
N ARG A 118 4.36 -13.38 -10.92
CA ARG A 118 4.53 -11.96 -11.27
C ARG A 118 3.23 -11.20 -11.02
N ILE A 119 3.30 -9.87 -11.11
CA ILE A 119 2.11 -9.05 -11.29
C ILE A 119 1.75 -9.01 -12.78
N ALA A 120 0.56 -9.50 -13.14
CA ALA A 120 0.02 -9.34 -14.49
C ALA A 120 -0.23 -7.86 -14.79
N ARG A 121 0.03 -7.43 -16.03
CA ARG A 121 -0.04 -6.03 -16.47
C ARG A 121 -0.69 -5.93 -17.85
N PHE A 122 -1.09 -4.72 -18.22
CA PHE A 122 -1.34 -4.35 -19.61
C PHE A 122 -0.03 -3.98 -20.31
N ASP A 123 -0.04 -4.01 -21.65
CA ASP A 123 1.07 -3.51 -22.44
C ASP A 123 1.20 -1.99 -22.27
N ARG A 124 2.44 -1.51 -22.20
CA ARG A 124 2.71 -0.07 -22.09
C ARG A 124 2.24 0.64 -23.37
N SER A 125 1.52 1.76 -23.21
CA SER A 125 1.20 2.66 -24.33
C SER A 125 1.49 4.12 -23.97
N ASP A 126 2.05 4.87 -24.92
CA ASP A 126 2.24 6.32 -24.77
C ASP A 126 0.90 7.08 -24.79
N ASP A 127 -0.18 6.47 -25.31
CA ASP A 127 -1.55 7.04 -25.26
C ASP A 127 -2.08 7.17 -23.82
N TRP A 128 -1.46 6.42 -22.89
CA TRP A 128 -1.76 6.43 -21.47
C TRP A 128 -0.81 7.35 -20.67
N VAL A 129 -0.05 8.20 -21.34
CA VAL A 129 0.76 9.26 -20.73
C VAL A 129 0.13 10.60 -21.03
N GLY A 130 -0.21 11.35 -19.99
CA GLY A 130 -0.84 12.66 -20.12
C GLY A 130 -0.35 13.65 -19.08
N SER A 131 -0.95 14.83 -19.07
CA SER A 131 -0.71 15.86 -18.07
C SER A 131 -1.99 16.31 -17.39
N GLY A 132 -1.88 16.79 -16.16
CA GLY A 132 -2.98 17.38 -15.42
C GLY A 132 -2.55 18.65 -14.71
N THR A 133 -3.53 19.39 -14.20
CA THR A 133 -3.33 20.58 -13.38
C THR A 133 -3.57 20.21 -11.93
N TYR A 134 -2.52 20.23 -11.12
CA TYR A 134 -2.61 20.07 -9.68
C TYR A 134 -2.94 21.42 -9.02
N VAL A 135 -3.87 21.40 -8.09
CA VAL A 135 -4.26 22.51 -7.23
C VAL A 135 -4.19 22.02 -5.78
N PRO A 136 -3.24 22.50 -4.95
CA PRO A 136 -3.18 22.12 -3.55
C PRO A 136 -4.42 22.66 -2.81
N LEU A 137 -4.83 21.99 -1.73
CA LEU A 137 -5.81 22.56 -0.82
C LEU A 137 -5.19 23.81 -0.16
N ASP A 138 -5.84 24.98 -0.30
CA ASP A 138 -5.36 26.23 0.28
C ASP A 138 -5.16 26.08 1.80
N ALA A 139 -3.97 26.42 2.30
CA ALA A 139 -3.70 26.48 3.74
C ALA A 139 -4.41 27.66 4.44
N GLY A 140 -5.15 28.51 3.72
CA GLY A 140 -5.60 29.82 4.21
C GLY A 140 -6.93 30.40 3.69
N ALA A 141 -7.67 29.74 2.79
CA ALA A 141 -8.98 30.23 2.35
C ALA A 141 -10.10 29.51 3.12
N GLY A 142 -10.91 30.28 3.82
CA GLY A 142 -12.07 29.78 4.53
C GLY A 142 -13.10 29.14 3.59
N ASP A 143 -13.75 28.12 4.14
CA ASP A 143 -15.01 27.46 3.73
C ASP A 143 -14.95 26.04 3.14
N ASP A 144 -13.78 25.46 2.92
CA ASP A 144 -13.67 24.05 2.47
C ASP A 144 -13.53 23.04 3.63
N ARG A 145 -14.33 23.22 4.70
CA ARG A 145 -14.41 22.21 5.76
C ARG A 145 -15.05 20.90 5.28
N GLU A 146 -15.84 20.94 4.20
CA GLU A 146 -16.39 19.77 3.49
C GLU A 146 -15.37 19.09 2.55
N ALA A 147 -14.38 19.81 2.00
CA ALA A 147 -13.31 19.20 1.19
C ALA A 147 -12.25 18.45 2.03
N ARG A 148 -12.34 18.54 3.36
CA ARG A 148 -11.68 17.62 4.29
C ARG A 148 -12.45 16.29 4.44
N GLY A 149 -13.24 15.90 3.44
CA GLY A 149 -13.73 14.55 3.29
C GLY A 149 -12.53 13.60 3.36
N SER A 150 -12.37 12.94 4.50
CA SER A 150 -11.27 12.03 4.72
C SER A 150 -11.40 10.90 3.72
N VAL A 151 -10.45 10.78 2.81
CA VAL A 151 -10.29 9.51 2.10
C VAL A 151 -9.94 8.51 3.19
N LEU A 152 -10.81 7.54 3.42
CA LEU A 152 -10.63 6.53 4.46
C LEU A 152 -10.06 5.27 3.85
N ASP A 153 -9.35 4.50 4.66
CA ASP A 153 -9.20 3.08 4.39
C ASP A 153 -10.30 2.24 5.03
N ALA A 154 -10.28 0.94 4.73
CA ALA A 154 -11.25 -0.01 5.23
C ALA A 154 -11.19 -0.21 6.76
N ALA A 155 -10.19 0.38 7.44
CA ALA A 155 -10.08 0.44 8.90
C ALA A 155 -10.55 1.80 9.47
N ASP A 156 -11.15 2.67 8.64
CA ASP A 156 -11.60 4.03 8.98
C ASP A 156 -10.46 5.01 9.32
N ASP A 157 -9.23 4.73 8.89
CA ASP A 157 -8.10 5.64 9.06
C ASP A 157 -8.09 6.73 7.96
N ALA A 158 -7.93 7.99 8.39
CA ALA A 158 -7.97 9.13 7.48
C ALA A 158 -6.63 9.35 6.74
N LEU A 159 -6.70 9.37 5.41
CA LEU A 159 -5.61 9.76 4.53
C LEU A 159 -5.63 11.29 4.31
N PRO A 160 -4.51 12.00 4.56
CA PRO A 160 -4.47 13.45 4.41
C PRO A 160 -4.66 13.86 2.93
N VAL A 161 -5.77 14.52 2.62
CA VAL A 161 -5.98 15.10 1.29
C VAL A 161 -4.97 16.23 1.07
N ALA A 162 -4.26 16.17 -0.06
CA ALA A 162 -3.23 17.14 -0.44
C ALA A 162 -3.77 18.19 -1.43
N GLY A 163 -4.73 17.83 -2.28
CA GLY A 163 -5.23 18.70 -3.34
C GLY A 163 -6.06 17.95 -4.36
N HIS A 164 -6.30 18.62 -5.48
CA HIS A 164 -7.02 18.06 -6.62
C HIS A 164 -6.15 18.06 -7.88
N ILE A 165 -6.37 17.10 -8.76
CA ILE A 165 -5.74 17.04 -10.08
C ILE A 165 -6.84 17.00 -11.14
N GLU A 166 -6.89 18.03 -11.98
CA GLU A 166 -7.79 18.07 -13.13
C GLU A 166 -7.07 17.58 -14.38
N THR A 167 -7.62 16.57 -15.05
CA THR A 167 -7.04 15.96 -16.26
C THR A 167 -8.12 15.27 -17.09
N ALA A 168 -7.79 14.88 -18.33
CA ALA A 168 -8.64 14.05 -19.16
C ALA A 168 -8.20 12.59 -19.08
N VAL A 169 -9.15 11.68 -18.90
CA VAL A 169 -8.95 10.23 -19.09
C VAL A 169 -9.81 9.82 -20.28
N GLY A 170 -9.14 9.51 -21.41
CA GLY A 170 -9.81 9.40 -22.70
C GLY A 170 -10.53 10.71 -23.06
N SER A 171 -11.84 10.63 -23.28
CA SER A 171 -12.70 11.80 -23.56
C SER A 171 -13.35 12.42 -22.32
N THR A 172 -13.09 11.88 -21.12
CA THR A 172 -13.76 12.31 -19.89
C THR A 172 -12.84 13.19 -19.07
N THR A 173 -13.26 14.42 -18.78
CA THR A 173 -12.57 15.30 -17.83
C THR A 173 -12.89 14.85 -16.40
N MET A 174 -11.84 14.59 -15.63
CA MET A 174 -11.89 14.15 -14.25
C MET A 174 -11.21 15.18 -13.34
N ARG A 175 -11.71 15.31 -12.11
CA ARG A 175 -11.05 16.06 -11.03
C ARG A 175 -10.76 15.09 -9.89
N PHE A 176 -9.56 14.53 -9.89
CA PHE A 176 -9.14 13.55 -8.90
C PHE A 176 -8.82 14.21 -7.56
N VAL A 177 -9.18 13.54 -6.47
CA VAL A 177 -8.69 13.81 -5.12
C VAL A 177 -7.33 13.14 -4.96
N ALA A 178 -6.30 13.93 -4.66
CA ALA A 178 -4.97 13.46 -4.37
C ALA A 178 -4.71 13.47 -2.86
N VAL A 179 -4.25 12.34 -2.31
CA VAL A 179 -3.82 12.24 -0.92
C VAL A 179 -2.30 12.31 -0.83
N ARG A 180 -1.79 12.72 0.34
CA ARG A 180 -0.37 12.68 0.65
C ARG A 180 0.02 11.25 1.01
N SER A 181 1.09 10.75 0.40
CA SER A 181 1.66 9.45 0.75
C SER A 181 3.02 9.62 1.41
N ALA A 182 3.53 8.55 2.04
CA ALA A 182 4.87 8.54 2.61
C ALA A 182 5.91 8.94 1.55
N ALA A 183 6.92 9.72 1.94
CA ALA A 183 7.96 10.17 1.02
C ALA A 183 8.67 8.98 0.37
N PHE A 184 8.96 9.07 -0.93
CA PHE A 184 9.72 8.06 -1.66
C PHE A 184 11.11 8.59 -1.97
N ARG A 185 12.16 7.88 -1.52
CA ARG A 185 13.57 8.33 -1.65
C ARG A 185 13.81 9.74 -1.09
N GLY A 186 13.07 10.12 -0.05
CA GLY A 186 13.15 11.44 0.59
C GLY A 186 12.33 12.54 -0.09
N ALA A 187 11.66 12.26 -1.21
CA ALA A 187 10.81 13.21 -1.91
C ALA A 187 9.33 13.05 -1.49
N PRO A 188 8.62 14.16 -1.17
CA PRO A 188 7.17 14.13 -0.99
C PRO A 188 6.48 13.63 -2.27
N ARG A 189 5.42 12.84 -2.10
CA ARG A 189 4.65 12.30 -3.21
C ARG A 189 3.15 12.39 -2.96
N LEU A 190 2.40 12.60 -4.04
CA LEU A 190 0.96 12.44 -4.08
C LEU A 190 0.61 11.00 -4.43
N GLN A 191 -0.60 10.61 -4.05
CA GLN A 191 -1.20 9.32 -4.39
C GLN A 191 -2.63 9.55 -4.86
N LEU A 192 -2.95 9.01 -6.02
CA LEU A 192 -4.32 8.81 -6.47
C LEU A 192 -4.73 7.37 -6.18
N ILE A 193 -5.86 7.19 -5.51
CA ILE A 193 -6.51 5.89 -5.33
C ILE A 193 -7.62 5.83 -6.38
N VAL A 194 -7.42 5.01 -7.42
CA VAL A 194 -8.21 5.04 -8.64
C VAL A 194 -8.93 3.72 -8.82
N GLN A 195 -10.24 3.79 -9.04
CA GLN A 195 -11.03 2.67 -9.54
C GLN A 195 -11.48 3.03 -10.94
N ASP A 196 -11.49 2.07 -11.86
CA ASP A 196 -11.93 2.34 -13.23
C ASP A 196 -12.81 1.20 -13.76
N ALA A 197 -13.30 1.31 -15.00
CA ALA A 197 -14.22 0.32 -15.55
C ALA A 197 -13.61 -1.09 -15.67
N THR A 198 -12.28 -1.23 -15.69
CA THR A 198 -11.62 -2.55 -15.65
C THR A 198 -11.77 -3.25 -14.29
N SER A 199 -11.95 -2.50 -13.19
CA SER A 199 -12.13 -3.04 -11.84
C SER A 199 -13.52 -3.64 -11.61
N ALA A 200 -14.47 -3.39 -12.52
CA ALA A 200 -15.82 -3.93 -12.47
C ALA A 200 -15.99 -5.22 -13.30
N LEU A 201 -14.96 -5.63 -14.04
CA LEU A 201 -14.96 -6.87 -14.82
C LEU A 201 -14.80 -8.08 -13.90
N ALA A 202 -15.24 -9.24 -14.36
CA ALA A 202 -15.00 -10.51 -13.67
C ALA A 202 -13.49 -10.78 -13.58
N GLU A 203 -13.03 -11.34 -12.47
CA GLU A 203 -11.60 -11.51 -12.20
C GLU A 203 -10.88 -12.43 -13.21
N ASP A 204 -11.60 -13.38 -13.80
CA ASP A 204 -11.10 -14.25 -14.86
C ASP A 204 -11.09 -13.60 -16.26
N ASP A 205 -11.63 -12.38 -16.39
CA ASP A 205 -11.55 -11.60 -17.63
C ASP A 205 -10.10 -11.08 -17.82
N PRO A 206 -9.49 -11.30 -19.00
CA PRO A 206 -8.12 -10.85 -19.26
C PRO A 206 -7.96 -9.32 -19.24
N GLY A 207 -9.05 -8.56 -19.42
CA GLY A 207 -9.09 -7.10 -19.30
C GLY A 207 -9.37 -6.60 -17.89
N SER A 208 -9.59 -7.47 -16.91
CA SER A 208 -9.91 -7.05 -15.53
C SER A 208 -8.69 -6.55 -14.76
N THR A 209 -8.97 -5.73 -13.75
CA THR A 209 -8.01 -5.31 -12.72
C THR A 209 -8.60 -5.56 -11.35
N TYR A 210 -7.76 -5.47 -10.30
CA TYR A 210 -8.21 -5.64 -8.92
C TYR A 210 -9.39 -4.71 -8.57
N SER A 211 -10.43 -5.31 -7.98
CA SER A 211 -11.75 -4.69 -7.84
C SER A 211 -11.77 -3.45 -6.94
N MET A 212 -10.89 -3.39 -5.94
CA MET A 212 -10.79 -2.24 -5.03
C MET A 212 -9.97 -1.07 -5.63
N GLY A 213 -9.44 -1.23 -6.85
CA GLY A 213 -8.70 -0.20 -7.55
C GLY A 213 -7.18 -0.30 -7.39
N ARG A 214 -6.50 0.73 -7.87
CA ARG A 214 -5.05 0.82 -8.07
C ARG A 214 -4.53 2.17 -7.63
N PHE A 215 -3.23 2.28 -7.40
CA PHE A 215 -2.58 3.53 -7.01
C PHE A 215 -1.77 4.10 -8.15
N LEU A 216 -1.90 5.40 -8.38
CA LEU A 216 -0.93 6.18 -9.14
C LEU A 216 -0.17 7.09 -8.17
N TYR A 217 1.15 6.95 -8.14
CA TYR A 217 2.02 7.84 -7.38
C TYR A 217 2.59 8.92 -8.28
N LEU A 218 2.59 10.16 -7.80
CA LEU A 218 3.05 11.33 -8.52
C LEU A 218 4.00 12.13 -7.63
N ASP A 219 4.99 12.79 -8.22
CA ASP A 219 5.80 13.75 -7.48
C ASP A 219 4.91 14.91 -7.01
N ASP A 220 5.06 15.32 -5.76
CA ASP A 220 4.31 16.47 -5.21
C ASP A 220 5.04 17.77 -5.61
N PRO A 221 4.45 18.61 -6.48
CA PRO A 221 5.08 19.87 -6.88
C PRO A 221 5.05 20.93 -5.77
N GLY A 222 4.34 20.69 -4.65
CA GLY A 222 4.24 21.57 -3.49
C GLY A 222 3.38 22.83 -3.70
N THR A 223 3.19 23.25 -4.95
CA THR A 223 2.35 24.38 -5.35
C THR A 223 1.47 23.98 -6.53
N ALA A 224 0.48 24.83 -6.87
CA ALA A 224 -0.29 24.63 -8.09
C ALA A 224 0.63 24.55 -9.31
N GLY A 225 0.36 23.62 -10.23
CA GLY A 225 1.23 23.37 -11.37
C GLY A 225 0.84 22.17 -12.21
N THR A 226 1.56 21.96 -13.30
CA THR A 226 1.37 20.80 -14.17
C THR A 226 2.05 19.57 -13.55
N VAL A 227 1.35 18.45 -13.56
CA VAL A 227 1.87 17.14 -13.18
C VAL A 227 1.70 16.18 -14.37
N GLU A 228 2.68 15.30 -14.57
CA GLU A 228 2.56 14.20 -15.53
C GLU A 228 1.74 13.07 -14.90
N LEU A 229 0.84 12.46 -15.67
CA LEU A 229 0.12 11.25 -15.27
C LEU A 229 0.45 10.15 -16.25
N ASP A 230 1.35 9.24 -15.85
CA ASP A 230 1.62 8.01 -16.57
C ASP A 230 0.80 6.86 -15.99
N TRP A 231 -0.33 6.55 -16.63
CA TRP A 231 -1.23 5.47 -16.19
C TRP A 231 -0.59 4.07 -16.32
N ASN A 232 0.50 3.93 -17.08
CA ASN A 232 1.26 2.68 -17.13
C ASN A 232 1.91 2.36 -15.77
N LEU A 233 2.06 3.36 -14.89
CA LEU A 233 2.62 3.22 -13.54
C LEU A 233 1.54 3.01 -12.47
N LEU A 234 0.29 2.70 -12.86
CA LEU A 234 -0.72 2.22 -11.92
C LEU A 234 -0.25 0.91 -11.28
N VAL A 235 -0.23 0.89 -9.94
CA VAL A 235 0.20 -0.26 -9.16
C VAL A 235 -0.90 -0.77 -8.24
N LEU A 236 -0.85 -2.06 -7.93
CA LEU A 236 -1.77 -2.69 -7.00
C LEU A 236 -1.47 -2.28 -5.56
N PRO A 237 -2.53 -2.00 -4.77
CA PRO A 237 -2.39 -1.82 -3.34
C PRO A 237 -1.87 -3.10 -2.68
N PRO A 238 -1.21 -3.01 -1.51
CA PRO A 238 -0.79 -4.20 -0.74
C PRO A 238 -1.93 -5.19 -0.46
N CYS A 239 -3.16 -4.68 -0.28
CA CYS A 239 -4.32 -5.52 -0.01
C CYS A 239 -4.75 -6.40 -1.20
N ALA A 240 -4.26 -6.12 -2.42
CA ALA A 240 -4.43 -7.02 -3.56
C ALA A 240 -3.63 -8.33 -3.43
N PHE A 241 -2.70 -8.41 -2.48
CA PHE A 241 -1.83 -9.58 -2.26
C PHE A 241 -2.10 -10.28 -0.92
N SER A 242 -2.81 -9.64 0.00
CA SER A 242 -3.07 -10.18 1.35
C SER A 242 -4.23 -9.44 2.02
N TYR A 243 -5.17 -10.20 2.58
CA TYR A 243 -6.30 -9.70 3.37
C TYR A 243 -5.88 -9.04 4.70
N GLN A 244 -4.60 -9.14 5.07
CA GLN A 244 -4.05 -8.55 6.29
C GLN A 244 -3.74 -7.04 6.13
N PHE A 245 -4.06 -6.44 4.98
CA PHE A 245 -3.98 -5.00 4.76
C PHE A 245 -5.37 -4.41 4.58
N ALA A 246 -5.64 -3.29 5.26
CA ALA A 246 -6.80 -2.46 4.97
C ALA A 246 -6.66 -1.85 3.57
N CYS A 247 -7.67 -2.03 2.72
CA CYS A 247 -7.71 -1.37 1.42
C CYS A 247 -8.19 0.07 1.59
N PRO A 248 -7.53 1.08 0.99
CA PRO A 248 -8.13 2.40 0.88
C PRO A 248 -9.37 2.37 0.00
N ILE A 249 -10.40 3.13 0.39
CA ILE A 249 -11.64 3.24 -0.37
C ILE A 249 -11.46 4.37 -1.40
N PRO A 250 -11.55 4.09 -2.72
CA PRO A 250 -11.49 5.12 -3.74
C PRO A 250 -12.63 6.14 -3.53
N PRO A 251 -12.32 7.45 -3.40
CA PRO A 251 -13.34 8.48 -3.31
C PRO A 251 -14.14 8.53 -4.62
N ALA A 252 -15.37 9.02 -4.56
CA ALA A 252 -16.30 8.99 -5.70
C ALA A 252 -15.71 9.67 -6.95
N GLU A 253 -14.99 10.76 -6.74
CA GLU A 253 -14.30 11.56 -7.76
C GLU A 253 -13.19 10.78 -8.48
N ASN A 254 -12.62 9.76 -7.83
CA ASN A 254 -11.57 8.92 -8.40
C ASN A 254 -12.10 7.63 -9.03
N ARG A 255 -13.43 7.48 -9.17
CA ARG A 255 -14.06 6.35 -9.86
C ARG A 255 -14.29 6.71 -11.32
N VAL A 256 -13.40 6.23 -12.18
CA VAL A 256 -13.32 6.57 -13.59
C VAL A 256 -14.25 5.66 -14.41
N PRO A 257 -15.19 6.19 -15.21
CA PRO A 257 -16.08 5.36 -16.02
C PRO A 257 -15.41 4.77 -17.27
N VAL A 258 -14.17 5.20 -17.57
CA VAL A 258 -13.37 4.75 -18.72
C VAL A 258 -12.50 3.56 -18.31
N PRO A 259 -12.41 2.49 -19.12
CA PRO A 259 -11.50 1.39 -18.83
C PRO A 259 -10.04 1.83 -19.05
N ILE A 260 -9.24 1.84 -17.98
CA ILE A 260 -7.82 2.20 -18.04
C ILE A 260 -7.01 0.91 -18.28
N THR A 261 -6.75 0.61 -19.55
CA THR A 261 -5.99 -0.55 -20.01
C THR A 261 -4.46 -0.32 -19.94
N ALA A 262 -3.99 0.19 -18.80
CA ALA A 262 -2.59 0.47 -18.51
C ALA A 262 -2.24 0.01 -17.08
N GLY A 263 -0.99 -0.33 -16.81
CA GLY A 263 -0.49 -0.67 -15.47
C GLY A 263 -0.83 -2.07 -14.97
N GLU A 264 -0.76 -2.26 -13.66
CA GLU A 264 -0.96 -3.55 -12.98
C GLU A 264 -2.43 -4.02 -13.03
N ARG A 265 -2.62 -5.34 -13.13
CA ARG A 265 -3.93 -6.04 -13.13
C ARG A 265 -4.11 -6.84 -11.84
N HIS A 266 -3.43 -7.99 -11.73
CA HIS A 266 -3.58 -8.96 -10.63
C HIS A 266 -2.24 -9.62 -10.29
N PRO A 267 -1.99 -10.03 -9.04
CA PRO A 267 -0.94 -11.01 -8.78
C PRO A 267 -1.35 -12.35 -9.37
N VAL A 268 -0.42 -13.03 -10.06
CA VAL A 268 -0.71 -14.33 -10.68
C VAL A 268 0.32 -15.39 -10.36
N ASP A 269 -0.10 -16.64 -10.42
CA ASP A 269 0.75 -17.81 -10.29
C ASP A 269 1.44 -18.20 -11.63
N PRO A 270 2.28 -19.26 -11.67
CA PRO A 270 2.94 -19.68 -12.91
C PRO A 270 1.99 -20.12 -14.02
N ALA A 271 0.77 -20.55 -13.69
CA ALA A 271 -0.27 -20.89 -14.66
C ALA A 271 -1.02 -19.65 -15.17
N GLY A 272 -0.82 -18.49 -14.55
CA GLY A 272 -1.51 -17.24 -14.87
C GLY A 272 -2.84 -17.08 -14.14
N THR A 273 -3.13 -17.92 -13.15
CA THR A 273 -4.31 -17.80 -12.30
C THR A 273 -4.10 -16.72 -11.24
N VAL A 274 -5.14 -15.94 -10.95
CA VAL A 274 -5.08 -14.89 -9.92
C VAL A 274 -4.81 -15.50 -8.55
N LEU A 275 -3.96 -14.81 -7.78
CA LEU A 275 -3.63 -15.16 -6.41
C LEU A 275 -4.49 -14.39 -5.41
N HIS A 276 -4.88 -15.09 -4.35
CA HIS A 276 -5.58 -14.56 -3.17
C HIS A 276 -4.77 -14.88 -1.92
#